data_AF-A0A842ULK4-F1
#
_entry.id   AF-A0A842ULK4-F1
#
_cell.length_a   1.000
_cell.length_b   1.000
_cell.length_c   1.000
_cell.angle_alpha   90.00
_cell.angle_beta   90.00
_cell.angle_gamma   90.00
#
_symmetry.space_group_name_H-M   'P 1'
#
loop_
_entity.id
_entity.type
_entity.pdbx_description
1 polymer ?
#
loop_
_entity_poly.entity_id
_entity_poly.type
_entity_poly.pdbx_seq_one_letter_code
_entity_poly.pdbx_strand_id
1 'polypeptide(L)'
;MANKYYFTWGVGYGSKILAEKNALRNAKISSVDLTGLKKLEVPKGNVVELKKQLKGKAKGIVLKKCVKGEAAVALFLGITADKIYIGKGMGRSLQKAVKKAESELKKKKIDFEGTQEIASSAEAKKGEYSCAVVALLIK
;
A
#
# COMPACT_ATOMS: atom_id res chain seq x y z
N MET A 1 20.73 -7.82 -12.90
CA MET A 1 20.32 -7.46 -11.52
C MET A 1 18.80 -7.47 -11.46
N ALA A 2 18.19 -8.21 -10.53
CA ALA A 2 16.73 -8.16 -10.35
C ALA A 2 16.34 -6.90 -9.57
N ASN A 3 15.34 -6.15 -10.03
CA ASN A 3 14.81 -5.01 -9.29
C ASN A 3 14.28 -5.49 -7.93
N LYS A 4 14.50 -4.74 -6.85
CA LYS A 4 14.01 -5.09 -5.52
C LYS A 4 13.02 -4.03 -5.03
N TYR A 5 11.85 -4.48 -4.63
CA TYR A 5 10.77 -3.63 -4.13
C TYR A 5 10.46 -4.00 -2.68
N TYR A 6 10.21 -3.00 -1.85
CA TYR A 6 9.88 -3.19 -0.45
C TYR A 6 8.42 -2.84 -0.23
N PHE A 7 7.62 -3.80 0.22
CA PHE A 7 6.26 -3.51 0.66
C PHE A 7 6.18 -3.38 2.17
N THR A 8 5.25 -2.57 2.63
CA THR A 8 4.98 -2.37 4.05
C THR A 8 3.55 -1.92 4.25
N TRP A 9 3.04 -2.12 5.45
CA TRP A 9 1.69 -1.76 5.83
C TRP A 9 1.67 -1.34 7.29
N GLY A 10 0.67 -0.54 7.65
CA GLY A 10 0.55 -0.05 9.02
C GLY A 10 -0.81 0.52 9.30
N VAL A 11 -1.23 0.37 10.56
CA VAL A 11 -2.50 0.89 11.07
C VAL A 11 -2.23 1.86 12.21
N GLY A 12 -3.13 2.82 12.40
CA GLY A 12 -3.04 3.78 13.48
C GLY A 12 -4.41 4.26 13.92
N TYR A 13 -4.49 4.68 15.18
CA TYR A 13 -5.74 5.10 15.84
C TYR A 13 -5.54 6.44 16.58
N GLY A 14 -6.64 7.10 16.93
CA GLY A 14 -6.70 8.32 17.74
C GLY A 14 -7.35 9.49 17.00
N SER A 15 -6.84 10.71 17.20
CA SER A 15 -7.22 11.86 16.37
C SER A 15 -6.78 11.64 14.93
N LYS A 16 -7.38 12.35 13.96
CA LYS A 16 -7.04 12.19 12.52
C LYS A 16 -5.52 12.27 12.27
N ILE A 17 -4.84 13.23 12.89
CA ILE A 17 -3.40 13.45 12.75
C ILE A 17 -2.59 12.36 13.47
N LEU A 18 -3.00 11.95 14.67
CA LEU A 18 -2.33 10.90 15.42
C LEU A 18 -2.47 9.54 14.75
N ALA A 19 -3.67 9.20 14.27
CA ALA A 19 -3.94 7.98 13.53
C ALA A 19 -3.05 7.87 12.30
N GLU A 20 -2.89 8.95 11.54
CA GLU A 20 -1.99 8.99 10.38
C GLU A 20 -0.52 8.82 10.76
N LYS A 21 -0.02 9.57 11.76
CA LYS A 21 1.36 9.45 12.23
C LYS A 21 1.68 8.03 12.73
N ASN A 22 0.77 7.45 13.50
CA ASN A 22 0.90 6.09 14.02
C ASN A 22 0.89 5.05 12.89
N ALA A 23 0.01 5.20 11.89
CA ALA A 23 -0.03 4.30 10.75
C ALA A 23 1.26 4.34 9.93
N LEU A 24 1.83 5.54 9.69
CA LEU A 24 3.11 5.69 8.99
C LEU A 24 4.30 5.12 9.79
N ARG A 25 4.29 5.27 11.12
CA ARG A 25 5.31 4.70 12.01
C ARG A 25 5.24 3.18 12.02
N ASN A 26 4.04 2.61 12.12
CA ASN A 26 3.82 1.17 12.09
C ASN A 26 4.16 0.58 10.71
N ALA A 27 3.92 1.33 9.64
CA ALA A 27 4.37 1.01 8.29
C ALA A 27 5.88 1.25 8.08
N LYS A 28 6.66 1.62 9.11
CA LYS A 28 8.12 1.79 9.03
C LYS A 28 8.58 2.84 8.01
N ILE A 29 7.72 3.79 7.65
CA ILE A 29 7.94 4.81 6.62
C ILE A 29 7.72 6.25 7.10
N SER A 30 7.54 6.46 8.41
CA SER A 30 7.38 7.79 9.01
C SER A 30 8.53 8.77 8.78
N SER A 31 9.71 8.28 8.38
CA SER A 31 10.93 9.08 8.16
C SER A 31 11.46 8.95 6.74
N VAL A 32 10.59 8.60 5.79
CA VAL A 32 10.92 8.45 4.37
C VAL A 32 10.41 9.65 3.60
N ASP A 33 11.30 10.28 2.85
CA ASP A 33 10.94 11.27 1.84
C ASP A 33 10.57 10.53 0.54
N LEU A 34 9.28 10.51 0.24
CA LEU A 34 8.69 9.67 -0.79
C LEU A 34 8.45 10.44 -2.08
N THR A 35 9.16 10.06 -3.14
CA THR A 35 8.84 10.50 -4.49
C THR A 35 7.81 9.56 -5.11
N GLY A 36 6.63 10.09 -5.48
CA GLY A 36 5.57 9.31 -6.10
C GLY A 36 5.99 8.66 -7.43
N LEU A 37 5.45 7.48 -7.72
CA LEU A 37 5.56 6.87 -9.04
C LEU A 37 4.74 7.64 -10.08
N LYS A 38 5.35 7.98 -11.22
CA LYS A 38 4.67 8.63 -12.37
C LYS A 38 3.68 7.69 -13.08
N LYS A 39 3.96 6.38 -13.08
CA LYS A 39 3.12 5.34 -13.68
C LYS A 39 2.84 4.23 -12.67
N LEU A 40 1.66 3.60 -12.79
CA LEU A 40 1.26 2.45 -11.96
C LEU A 40 1.75 1.13 -12.56
N GLU A 41 3.02 1.13 -12.96
CA GLU A 41 3.76 0.00 -13.47
C GLU A 41 5.24 0.19 -13.15
N VAL A 42 5.92 -0.90 -12.84
CA VAL A 42 7.37 -0.95 -12.59
C VAL A 42 7.95 -2.18 -13.30
N PRO A 43 9.25 -2.21 -13.63
CA PRO A 43 9.86 -3.42 -14.18
C PRO A 43 9.70 -4.64 -13.26
N LYS A 44 9.73 -5.87 -13.79
CA LYS A 44 9.67 -7.08 -12.97
C LYS A 44 10.80 -7.09 -11.93
N GLY A 45 10.48 -7.54 -10.72
CA GLY A 45 11.40 -7.52 -9.60
C GLY A 45 10.87 -8.28 -8.40
N ASN A 46 11.74 -8.49 -7.41
CA ASN A 46 11.42 -9.19 -6.19
C ASN A 46 10.76 -8.24 -5.20
N VAL A 47 9.52 -8.54 -4.84
CA VAL A 47 8.74 -7.80 -3.84
C VAL A 47 8.93 -8.47 -2.48
N VAL A 48 9.53 -7.76 -1.54
CA VAL A 48 9.84 -8.28 -0.20
C VAL A 48 9.31 -7.37 0.89
N GLU A 49 8.98 -7.93 2.05
CA GLU A 49 8.48 -7.16 3.17
C GLU A 49 9.57 -6.29 3.80
N LEU A 50 9.24 -5.05 4.15
CA LEU A 50 10.10 -4.14 4.87
C LEU A 50 10.18 -4.52 6.36
N LYS A 51 11.25 -5.23 6.73
CA LYS A 51 11.46 -5.66 8.12
C LYS A 51 11.99 -4.55 9.04
N LYS A 52 12.72 -3.56 8.52
CA LYS A 52 13.36 -2.49 9.31
C LYS A 52 12.86 -1.11 8.89
N GLN A 53 12.93 -0.13 9.80
CA GLN A 53 12.62 1.27 9.49
C GLN A 53 13.40 1.76 8.29
N LEU A 54 12.70 2.22 7.26
CA LEU A 54 13.35 2.89 6.13
C LEU A 54 13.57 4.36 6.47
N LYS A 55 14.75 4.88 6.13
CA LYS A 55 15.14 6.29 6.29
C LYS A 55 15.66 6.84 4.97
N GLY A 56 15.52 8.16 4.80
CA GLY A 56 16.02 8.89 3.64
C GLY A 56 15.01 8.92 2.49
N LYS A 57 15.50 9.07 1.26
CA LYS A 57 14.67 9.16 0.06
C LYS A 57 14.29 7.77 -0.48
N ALA A 58 13.06 7.62 -0.92
CA ALA A 58 12.59 6.44 -1.67
C ALA A 58 11.61 6.86 -2.74
N LYS A 59 11.54 6.10 -3.84
CA LYS A 59 10.48 6.26 -4.84
C LYS A 59 9.41 5.21 -4.60
N GLY A 60 8.15 5.50 -4.80
CA GLY A 60 7.13 4.46 -4.59
C GLY A 60 5.71 4.95 -4.63
N ILE A 61 4.84 4.10 -4.10
CA ILE A 61 3.43 4.39 -3.92
C ILE A 61 3.10 4.19 -2.45
N VAL A 62 2.38 5.15 -1.89
CA VAL A 62 1.75 5.05 -0.58
C VAL A 62 0.27 5.27 -0.76
N LEU A 63 -0.52 4.30 -0.33
CA LEU A 63 -1.96 4.41 -0.27
C LEU A 63 -2.36 4.47 1.20
N LYS A 64 -3.08 5.53 1.56
CA LYS A 64 -3.53 5.76 2.93
C LYS A 64 -5.00 6.15 2.96
N LYS A 65 -5.70 5.71 3.99
CA LYS A 65 -7.07 6.14 4.26
C LYS A 65 -7.24 6.33 5.75
N CYS A 66 -7.65 7.51 6.17
CA CYS A 66 -8.01 7.78 7.55
C CYS A 66 -9.48 8.23 7.65
N VAL A 67 -10.31 7.51 8.40
CA VAL A 67 -11.76 7.78 8.56
C VAL A 67 -12.22 7.46 9.97
N LYS A 68 -13.36 8.03 10.40
CA LYS A 68 -14.07 7.55 11.60
C LYS A 68 -14.75 6.22 11.25
N GLY A 69 -14.49 5.16 12.01
CA GLY A 69 -14.96 3.79 11.71
C GLY A 69 -13.86 2.94 11.07
N GLU A 70 -14.22 1.98 10.20
CA GLU A 70 -13.26 1.10 9.55
C GLU A 70 -12.58 1.77 8.34
N ALA A 71 -11.24 1.82 8.36
CA ALA A 71 -10.40 2.22 7.25
C ALA A 71 -9.71 1.00 6.65
N ALA A 72 -9.80 0.82 5.34
CA ALA A 72 -9.06 -0.24 4.65
C ALA A 72 -8.43 0.26 3.36
N VAL A 73 -7.22 -0.20 3.09
CA VAL A 73 -6.45 0.09 1.88
C VAL A 73 -5.78 -1.19 1.38
N ALA A 74 -5.64 -1.31 0.06
CA ALA A 74 -4.99 -2.45 -0.59
C ALA A 74 -4.22 -1.98 -1.83
N LEU A 75 -3.07 -2.60 -2.06
CA LEU A 75 -2.37 -2.63 -3.33
C LEU A 75 -2.45 -4.06 -3.87
N PHE A 76 -2.79 -4.18 -5.14
CA PHE A 76 -2.82 -5.45 -5.84
C PHE A 76 -1.79 -5.39 -6.96
N LEU A 77 -0.84 -6.31 -6.96
CA LEU A 77 0.27 -6.36 -7.90
C LEU A 77 -0.01 -7.45 -8.92
N GLY A 78 -0.07 -7.10 -10.20
CA GLY A 78 -0.18 -8.05 -11.31
C GLY A 78 1.16 -8.18 -12.00
N ILE A 79 1.72 -9.38 -12.02
CA ILE A 79 3.07 -9.66 -12.51
C ILE A 79 2.98 -10.23 -13.92
N THR A 80 3.71 -9.65 -14.86
CA THR A 80 3.91 -10.18 -16.23
C THR A 80 5.36 -10.65 -16.40
N ALA A 81 5.72 -11.07 -17.62
CA ALA A 81 7.09 -11.44 -17.97
C ALA A 81 8.10 -10.32 -17.70
N ASP A 82 7.70 -9.06 -17.89
CA ASP A 82 8.58 -7.89 -17.94
C ASP A 82 8.24 -6.81 -16.88
N LYS A 83 7.02 -6.80 -16.34
CA LYS A 83 6.51 -5.71 -15.49
C LYS A 83 5.70 -6.20 -14.29
N ILE A 84 5.51 -5.30 -13.34
CA ILE A 84 4.53 -5.37 -12.28
C ILE A 84 3.59 -4.18 -12.43
N TYR A 85 2.31 -4.47 -12.61
CA TYR A 85 1.23 -3.49 -12.64
C TYR A 85 0.63 -3.34 -11.25
N ILE A 86 0.35 -2.10 -10.86
CA ILE A 86 -0.10 -1.77 -9.50
C ILE A 86 -1.55 -1.28 -9.55
N GLY A 87 -2.47 -2.03 -8.96
CA GLY A 87 -3.84 -1.62 -8.70
C GLY A 87 -3.99 -1.08 -7.28
N LYS A 88 -4.81 -0.05 -7.09
CA LYS A 88 -5.06 0.61 -5.80
C LYS A 88 -6.49 0.41 -5.37
N GLY A 89 -6.70 0.20 -4.08
CA GLY A 89 -8.01 -0.02 -3.52
C GLY A 89 -8.18 0.64 -2.17
N MET A 90 -9.28 1.38 -2.00
CA MET A 90 -9.63 2.00 -0.73
C MET A 90 -11.09 1.69 -0.37
N GLY A 91 -11.29 1.16 0.83
CA GLY A 91 -12.57 0.62 1.30
C GLY A 91 -12.93 1.13 2.69
N ARG A 92 -14.17 0.84 3.11
CA ARG A 92 -14.54 0.80 4.53
C ARG A 92 -14.51 -0.64 5.05
N SER A 93 -13.95 -1.56 4.28
CA SER A 93 -13.64 -2.92 4.69
C SER A 93 -12.51 -3.48 3.85
N LEU A 94 -11.76 -4.44 4.39
CA LEU A 94 -10.64 -5.08 3.69
C LEU A 94 -11.09 -5.65 2.34
N GLN A 95 -12.17 -6.42 2.33
CA GLN A 95 -12.73 -7.02 1.12
C GLN A 95 -13.09 -5.97 0.04
N LYS A 96 -13.64 -4.81 0.45
CA LYS A 96 -13.96 -3.72 -0.48
C LYS A 96 -12.69 -3.04 -1.03
N ALA A 97 -11.65 -2.92 -0.22
CA ALA A 97 -10.37 -2.38 -0.66
C ALA A 97 -9.71 -3.33 -1.68
N VAL A 98 -9.60 -4.61 -1.36
CA VAL A 98 -9.01 -5.64 -2.24
C VAL A 98 -9.75 -5.72 -3.57
N LYS A 99 -11.09 -5.88 -3.56
CA LYS A 99 -11.90 -5.96 -4.79
C LYS A 99 -11.69 -4.76 -5.71
N LYS A 100 -11.55 -3.55 -5.14
CA LYS A 100 -11.26 -2.34 -5.94
C LYS A 100 -9.86 -2.39 -6.56
N ALA A 101 -8.84 -2.77 -5.79
CA ALA A 101 -7.47 -2.86 -6.29
C ALA A 101 -7.35 -3.89 -7.42
N GLU A 102 -7.98 -5.06 -7.25
CA GLU A 102 -8.04 -6.11 -8.27
C GLU A 102 -8.80 -5.64 -9.52
N SER A 103 -9.94 -4.95 -9.35
CA SER A 103 -10.73 -4.42 -10.46
C SER A 103 -9.95 -3.40 -11.31
N GLU A 104 -9.07 -2.60 -10.69
CA GLU A 104 -8.20 -1.67 -11.43
C GLU A 104 -7.23 -2.41 -12.36
N LEU A 105 -6.72 -3.57 -11.95
CA LEU A 105 -5.88 -4.40 -12.82
C LEU A 105 -6.69 -5.11 -13.90
N LYS A 106 -7.86 -5.69 -13.56
CA LYS A 106 -8.73 -6.37 -14.52
C LYS A 106 -9.15 -5.47 -15.69
N LYS A 107 -9.33 -4.17 -15.44
CA LYS A 107 -9.61 -3.17 -16.49
C LYS A 107 -8.51 -3.04 -17.54
N LYS A 108 -7.27 -3.43 -17.22
CA LYS A 108 -6.16 -3.35 -18.16
C LYS A 108 -6.17 -4.45 -19.22
N LYS A 109 -6.97 -5.51 -19.06
CA LYS A 109 -7.05 -6.66 -19.99
C LYS A 109 -5.68 -7.27 -20.30
N ILE A 110 -4.85 -7.44 -19.26
CA ILE A 110 -3.51 -8.02 -19.34
C ILE A 110 -3.57 -9.40 -18.71
N ASP A 111 -2.94 -10.39 -19.33
CA ASP A 111 -2.70 -11.69 -18.70
C ASP A 111 -1.53 -11.59 -17.72
N PHE A 112 -1.81 -11.91 -16.46
CA PHE A 112 -0.82 -11.90 -15.38
C PHE A 112 -0.36 -13.33 -15.11
N GLU A 113 0.96 -13.54 -15.05
CA GLU A 113 1.58 -14.80 -14.67
C GLU A 113 1.42 -15.09 -13.16
N GLY A 114 1.23 -14.03 -12.37
CA GLY A 114 1.03 -14.12 -10.93
C GLY A 114 0.51 -12.83 -10.35
N THR A 115 -0.06 -12.91 -9.14
CA THR A 115 -0.57 -11.76 -8.42
C THR A 115 -0.05 -11.75 -6.98
N GLN A 116 0.07 -10.55 -6.41
CA GLN A 116 0.43 -10.38 -4.99
C GLN A 116 -0.41 -9.27 -4.37
N GLU A 117 -1.02 -9.56 -3.24
CA GLU A 117 -1.83 -8.61 -2.49
C GLU A 117 -1.04 -8.04 -1.30
N ILE A 118 -1.17 -6.72 -1.09
CA ILE A 118 -0.66 -6.02 0.09
C ILE A 118 -1.80 -5.18 0.63
N ALA A 119 -2.39 -5.58 1.75
CA ALA A 119 -3.59 -4.94 2.28
C ALA A 119 -3.48 -4.67 3.79
N SER A 120 -4.23 -3.67 4.24
CA SER A 120 -4.31 -3.30 5.65
C SER A 120 -5.68 -2.73 5.98
N SER A 121 -6.24 -3.13 7.12
CA SER A 121 -7.48 -2.59 7.67
C SER A 121 -7.29 -2.21 9.14
N ALA A 122 -7.92 -1.10 9.52
CA ALA A 122 -7.92 -0.54 10.85
C ALA A 122 -9.37 -0.29 11.27
N GLU A 123 -9.81 -0.94 12.34
CA GLU A 123 -11.14 -0.76 12.91
C GLU A 123 -11.01 -0.12 14.29
N ALA A 124 -11.37 1.17 14.39
CA ALA A 124 -11.25 1.93 15.62
C ALA A 124 -12.45 1.72 16.55
N LYS A 125 -12.25 1.97 17.85
CA LYS A 125 -13.35 2.12 18.81
C LYS A 125 -14.23 3.33 18.43
N LYS A 126 -15.49 3.31 18.88
CA LYS A 126 -16.48 4.36 18.59
C LYS A 126 -15.94 5.74 19.04
N GLY A 127 -15.88 6.70 18.10
CA GLY A 127 -15.44 8.07 18.35
C GLY A 127 -14.02 8.41 17.87
N GLU A 128 -13.19 7.42 17.54
CA GLU A 128 -11.82 7.63 17.07
C GLU A 128 -11.71 7.56 15.53
N TYR A 129 -10.65 8.16 14.99
CA TYR A 129 -10.23 7.90 13.61
C TYR A 129 -9.38 6.63 13.57
N SER A 130 -9.65 5.78 12.60
CA SER A 130 -8.72 4.75 12.15
C SER A 130 -7.95 5.29 10.94
N CYS A 131 -6.71 4.88 10.78
CA CYS A 131 -5.96 5.06 9.56
C CYS A 131 -5.27 3.77 9.15
N ALA A 132 -5.41 3.38 7.88
CA ALA A 132 -4.72 2.26 7.28
C ALA A 132 -3.81 2.77 6.16
N VAL A 133 -2.60 2.22 6.11
CA VAL A 133 -1.54 2.57 5.15
C VAL A 133 -0.98 1.28 4.56
N VAL A 134 -0.80 1.28 3.24
CA VAL A 134 0.01 0.30 2.52
C VAL A 134 0.95 1.05 1.60
N ALA A 135 2.16 0.54 1.43
CA ALA A 135 3.16 1.15 0.58
C ALA A 135 3.97 0.09 -0.18
N LEU A 136 4.37 0.44 -1.40
CA LEU A 136 5.35 -0.28 -2.20
C LEU A 136 6.45 0.71 -2.60
N LEU A 137 7.68 0.41 -2.20
CA LEU A 137 8.83 1.28 -2.29
C LEU A 137 9.90 0.68 -3.20
N ILE A 138 10.58 1.54 -3.93
CA ILE A 138 11.70 1.28 -4.82
C ILE A 138 12.89 2.02 -4.24
N LYS A 139 13.97 1.28 -4.00
CA LYS A 139 15.23 1.80 -3.51
C LYS A 139 16.38 1.19 -4.26
#